data_AF-A0A968WZ57-F1
#
_entry.id   AF-A0A968WZ57-F1
#
_cell.length_a   1.000
_cell.length_b   1.000
_cell.length_c   1.000
_cell.angle_alpha   90.00
_cell.angle_beta   90.00
_cell.angle_gamma   90.00
#
_symmetry.space_group_name_H-M   'P 1'
#
loop_
_entity.id
_entity.type
_entity.pdbx_description
1 polymer ?
#
loop_
_entity_poly.entity_id
_entity_poly.type
_entity_poly.pdbx_seq_one_letter_code
_entity_poly.pdbx_strand_id
1 'polypeptide(L)'
;MKSKKNVLAWVMMTVGIGFLAVAAAMALPYVDTGANAVIEAPRQQVSAQRADSAAVAAPPQAEQPAVVLLPDMPVAQTGANVAVAASTQDLAPLQVSTIVSPELPTAIEIPAIKVKAKVIAVGPGKKVGKSSVEWSSPGKGQVGWHNYSGRLGEAKNLVLNGHNNIQGAVFRKLYTLQAGDLITIASASYV
;
A
#
# COMPACT_ATOMS: atom_id res chain seq x y z
N MET A 1 -24.40 -65.08 -33.51
CA MET A 1 -24.74 -64.17 -32.39
C MET A 1 -23.48 -63.46 -31.92
N LYS A 2 -23.16 -62.29 -32.49
CA LYS A 2 -21.91 -61.54 -32.19
C LYS A 2 -22.24 -60.04 -32.17
N SER A 3 -21.71 -59.31 -31.18
CA SER A 3 -21.57 -57.85 -31.13
C SER A 3 -22.51 -56.95 -30.30
N LYS A 4 -23.34 -57.44 -29.37
CA LYS A 4 -24.02 -56.50 -28.42
C LYS A 4 -23.04 -55.74 -27.50
N LYS A 5 -21.89 -56.35 -27.17
CA LYS A 5 -20.85 -55.73 -26.34
C LYS A 5 -20.07 -54.60 -27.05
N ASN A 6 -19.97 -54.65 -28.38
CA ASN A 6 -19.20 -53.67 -29.15
C ASN A 6 -20.01 -52.39 -29.43
N VAL A 7 -21.34 -52.53 -29.53
CA VAL A 7 -22.26 -51.39 -29.70
C VAL A 7 -22.27 -50.53 -28.43
N LEU A 8 -22.31 -51.15 -27.26
CA LEU A 8 -22.27 -50.41 -25.99
C LEU A 8 -20.93 -49.66 -25.79
N ALA A 9 -19.81 -50.28 -26.14
CA ALA A 9 -18.50 -49.64 -26.10
C ALA A 9 -18.40 -48.44 -27.06
N TRP A 10 -18.96 -48.56 -28.27
CA TRP A 10 -19.02 -47.47 -29.24
C TRP A 10 -19.91 -46.31 -28.76
N VAL A 11 -21.06 -46.60 -28.17
CA VAL A 11 -21.96 -45.57 -27.61
C VAL A 11 -21.32 -44.85 -26.43
N MET A 12 -20.63 -45.56 -25.54
CA MET A 12 -19.92 -44.93 -24.42
C MET A 12 -18.75 -44.06 -24.89
N MET A 13 -18.04 -44.48 -25.94
CA MET A 13 -16.94 -43.71 -26.52
C MET A 13 -17.42 -42.41 -27.19
N THR A 14 -18.54 -42.44 -27.91
CA THR A 14 -19.11 -41.23 -28.52
C THR A 14 -19.68 -40.27 -27.48
N VAL A 15 -20.32 -40.78 -26.42
CA VAL A 15 -20.79 -39.96 -25.29
C VAL A 15 -19.62 -39.32 -24.54
N GLY A 16 -18.54 -40.07 -24.29
CA GLY A 16 -17.34 -39.54 -23.63
C GLY A 16 -16.65 -38.43 -24.43
N ILE A 17 -16.50 -38.59 -25.75
CA ILE A 17 -15.95 -37.56 -26.64
C ILE A 17 -16.86 -36.33 -26.69
N GLY A 18 -18.19 -36.52 -26.69
CA GLY A 18 -19.16 -35.44 -26.60
C GLY A 18 -19.03 -34.63 -25.31
N PHE A 19 -18.90 -35.30 -24.16
CA PHE A 19 -18.66 -34.64 -22.88
C PHE A 19 -17.33 -33.86 -22.84
N LEU A 20 -16.26 -34.41 -23.45
CA LEU A 20 -14.97 -33.72 -23.53
C LEU A 20 -15.05 -32.45 -24.39
N ALA A 21 -15.78 -32.51 -25.52
CA ALA A 21 -15.98 -31.37 -26.41
C ALA A 21 -16.82 -30.26 -25.75
N VAL A 22 -17.87 -30.63 -24.99
CA VAL A 22 -18.68 -29.66 -24.23
C VAL A 22 -17.86 -29.03 -23.10
N ALA A 23 -17.04 -29.81 -22.38
CA ALA A 23 -16.14 -29.27 -21.35
C ALA A 23 -15.10 -28.30 -21.94
N ALA A 24 -14.54 -28.63 -23.11
CA ALA A 24 -13.64 -27.73 -23.83
C ALA A 24 -14.34 -26.44 -24.29
N ALA A 25 -15.57 -26.53 -24.81
CA ALA A 25 -16.35 -25.36 -25.20
C ALA A 25 -16.76 -24.46 -24.00
N MET A 26 -17.05 -25.07 -22.85
CA MET A 26 -17.36 -24.35 -21.59
C MET A 26 -16.12 -23.73 -20.94
N ALA A 27 -14.91 -24.19 -21.26
CA ALA A 27 -13.65 -23.59 -20.82
C ALA A 27 -13.17 -22.43 -21.71
N LEU A 28 -13.81 -22.19 -22.86
CA LEU A 28 -13.38 -21.20 -23.85
C LEU A 28 -13.78 -19.72 -23.65
N PRO A 29 -14.56 -19.28 -22.63
CA PRO A 29 -14.67 -17.84 -22.35
C PRO A 29 -13.69 -17.35 -21.26
N TYR A 30 -12.70 -18.14 -20.83
CA TYR A 30 -11.72 -17.72 -19.82
C TYR A 30 -10.30 -17.59 -20.36
N VAL A 31 -10.17 -17.05 -21.57
CA VAL A 31 -8.95 -16.38 -22.02
C VAL A 31 -9.33 -14.92 -22.19
N ASP A 32 -9.11 -14.14 -21.13
CA ASP A 32 -9.17 -12.69 -21.16
C ASP A 32 -8.13 -12.21 -22.18
N THR A 33 -8.60 -12.02 -23.40
CA THR A 33 -7.85 -11.33 -24.44
C THR A 33 -7.84 -9.88 -23.98
N GLY A 34 -6.80 -9.50 -23.24
CA GLY A 34 -6.54 -8.12 -22.82
C GLY A 34 -6.35 -7.21 -24.04
N ALA A 35 -7.47 -6.88 -24.67
CA ALA A 35 -7.60 -5.90 -25.72
C ALA A 35 -8.05 -4.59 -25.06
N ASN A 36 -7.06 -3.74 -24.78
CA ASN A 36 -7.14 -2.29 -24.64
C ASN A 36 -8.55 -1.69 -24.52
N ALA A 37 -9.15 -1.75 -23.32
CA ALA A 37 -10.19 -0.82 -22.95
C ALA A 37 -9.53 0.51 -22.58
N VAL A 38 -9.33 1.37 -23.59
CA VAL A 38 -9.06 2.79 -23.38
C VAL A 38 -10.33 3.39 -22.76
N ILE A 39 -10.32 3.57 -21.44
CA ILE A 39 -11.30 4.43 -20.78
C ILE A 39 -10.90 5.87 -21.10
N GLU A 40 -11.50 6.40 -22.15
CA GLU A 40 -11.40 7.81 -22.51
C GLU A 40 -12.29 8.61 -21.53
N ALA A 41 -11.67 9.18 -20.51
CA ALA A 41 -12.34 10.15 -19.64
C ALA A 41 -12.72 11.40 -20.47
N PRO A 42 -13.86 12.06 -20.23
CA PRO A 42 -14.22 13.26 -20.98
C PRO A 42 -13.22 14.36 -20.66
N ARG A 43 -12.34 14.69 -21.61
CA ARG A 43 -11.52 15.90 -21.54
C ARG A 43 -12.45 17.09 -21.74
N GLN A 44 -12.65 17.89 -20.70
CA GLN A 44 -13.13 19.25 -20.90
C GLN A 44 -12.12 20.00 -21.77
N GLN A 45 -12.53 20.35 -22.99
CA GLN A 45 -11.75 21.21 -23.88
C GLN A 45 -11.79 22.64 -23.34
N VAL A 46 -10.76 23.02 -22.58
CA VAL A 46 -10.44 24.44 -22.41
C VAL A 46 -9.66 24.84 -23.65
N SER A 47 -10.31 25.62 -24.50
CA SER A 47 -9.77 26.27 -25.69
C SER A 47 -8.59 27.18 -25.31
N ALA A 48 -7.37 26.70 -25.54
CA ALA A 48 -6.17 27.53 -25.50
C ALA A 48 -6.03 28.26 -26.85
N GLN A 49 -6.39 29.54 -26.83
CA GLN A 49 -6.12 30.46 -27.93
C GLN A 49 -4.60 30.70 -27.98
N ARG A 50 -3.97 30.16 -29.03
CA ARG A 50 -2.58 30.41 -29.39
C ARG A 50 -2.48 31.82 -29.97
N ALA A 51 -1.70 32.68 -29.32
CA ALA A 51 -1.09 33.83 -29.96
C ALA A 51 0.43 33.63 -29.88
N ASP A 52 1.05 33.65 -31.05
CA ASP A 52 2.46 33.47 -31.28
C ASP A 52 3.28 34.58 -30.62
N SER A 53 4.48 34.23 -30.11
CA SER A 53 5.67 35.02 -30.38
C SER A 53 6.92 34.24 -30.00
N ALA A 54 7.75 33.99 -31.01
CA ALA A 54 9.08 33.44 -30.85
C ALA A 54 10.04 34.52 -30.35
N ALA A 55 10.86 34.19 -29.36
CA ALA A 55 12.19 34.78 -29.20
C ALA A 55 13.08 33.83 -28.40
N VAL A 56 14.10 33.30 -29.07
CA VAL A 56 15.21 32.56 -28.47
C VAL A 56 16.10 33.55 -27.71
N ALA A 57 16.31 33.32 -26.42
CA ALA A 57 17.41 33.88 -25.63
C ALA A 57 17.93 32.80 -24.66
N ALA A 58 19.24 32.75 -24.50
CA ALA A 58 20.00 31.74 -23.74
C ALA A 58 19.72 31.79 -22.21
N PRO A 59 20.16 30.77 -21.42
CA PRO A 59 19.52 30.39 -20.15
C PRO A 59 19.93 31.29 -18.96
N PRO A 60 18.98 31.74 -18.11
CA PRO A 60 19.32 32.24 -16.79
C PRO A 60 19.44 31.08 -15.79
N GLN A 61 20.47 31.16 -14.95
CA GLN A 61 20.69 30.29 -13.80
C GLN A 61 19.40 30.10 -13.00
N ALA A 62 19.14 28.87 -12.54
CA ALA A 62 18.02 28.59 -11.66
C ALA A 62 18.21 29.34 -10.32
N GLU A 63 17.52 30.46 -10.18
CA GLU A 63 17.31 31.14 -8.90
C GLU A 63 16.52 30.20 -7.98
N GLN A 64 17.08 29.96 -6.79
CA GLN A 64 16.40 29.24 -5.71
C GLN A 64 15.10 29.99 -5.35
N PRO A 65 13.98 29.30 -5.05
CA PRO A 65 12.75 29.99 -4.67
C PRO A 65 12.98 30.78 -3.38
N ALA A 66 12.77 32.09 -3.46
CA ALA A 66 12.70 32.98 -2.31
C ALA A 66 11.57 32.56 -1.37
N VAL A 67 11.87 32.53 -0.07
CA VAL A 67 10.89 32.35 1.01
C VAL A 67 9.98 33.58 1.03
N VAL A 68 8.71 33.40 0.68
CA VAL A 68 7.69 34.43 0.85
C VAL A 68 7.31 34.48 2.34
N LEU A 69 7.70 35.56 3.02
CA LEU A 69 7.20 35.90 4.35
C LEU A 69 5.72 36.32 4.21
N LEU A 70 4.81 35.58 4.84
CA LEU A 70 3.42 36.03 5.00
C LEU A 70 3.37 37.25 5.95
N PRO A 71 2.42 38.18 5.76
CA PRO A 71 2.30 39.39 6.59
C PRO A 71 1.90 39.09 8.04
N ASP A 72 2.48 39.86 8.96
CA ASP A 72 2.22 39.88 10.40
C ASP A 72 0.73 40.17 10.71
N MET A 73 0.10 39.25 11.43
CA MET A 73 -1.21 39.49 12.08
C MET A 73 -0.98 40.29 13.38
N PRO A 74 -1.85 41.27 13.71
CA PRO A 74 -1.68 42.09 14.89
C PRO A 74 -1.93 41.30 16.18
N VAL A 75 -1.02 41.46 17.14
CA VAL A 75 -1.12 40.94 18.50
C VAL A 75 -2.26 41.69 19.22
N ALA A 76 -3.34 40.99 19.57
CA ALA A 76 -4.28 41.46 20.59
C ALA A 76 -3.80 40.97 21.96
N GLN A 77 -3.08 41.82 22.70
CA GLN A 77 -2.82 41.63 24.12
C GLN A 77 -4.02 42.16 24.92
N THR A 78 -4.87 41.25 25.42
CA THR A 78 -5.76 41.57 26.54
C THR A 78 -5.42 40.63 27.67
N GLY A 79 -4.80 41.18 28.71
CA GLY A 79 -4.46 40.46 29.93
C GLY A 79 -5.72 40.00 30.65
N ALA A 80 -5.90 38.69 30.74
CA ALA A 80 -6.69 38.05 31.78
C ALA A 80 -5.83 36.92 32.33
N ASN A 81 -5.20 37.17 33.48
CA ASN A 81 -4.45 36.19 34.22
C ASN A 81 -5.45 35.17 34.79
N VAL A 82 -5.78 34.14 34.01
CA VAL A 82 -6.50 32.96 34.49
C VAL A 82 -5.42 31.96 34.88
N ALA A 83 -5.23 31.80 36.19
CA ALA A 83 -4.41 30.72 36.74
C ALA A 83 -5.02 29.38 36.30
N VAL A 84 -4.48 28.80 35.23
CA VAL A 84 -4.76 27.42 34.85
C VAL A 84 -4.00 26.55 35.85
N ALA A 85 -4.73 25.96 36.78
CA ALA A 85 -4.21 24.91 37.65
C ALA A 85 -3.57 23.84 36.76
N ALA A 86 -2.26 23.66 36.88
CA ALA A 86 -1.53 22.63 36.18
C ALA A 86 -2.03 21.27 36.66
N SER A 87 -2.89 20.62 35.87
CA SER A 87 -3.04 19.17 35.95
C SER A 87 -1.75 18.55 35.44
N THR A 88 -0.81 18.28 36.34
CA THR A 88 0.29 17.34 36.09
C THR A 88 -0.32 15.95 35.94
N GLN A 89 -0.80 15.64 34.74
CA GLN A 89 -0.89 14.23 34.35
C GLN A 89 0.55 13.75 34.19
N ASP A 90 0.92 12.86 35.10
CA ASP A 90 2.14 12.08 35.09
C ASP A 90 2.18 11.25 33.79
N LEU A 91 2.71 11.85 32.73
CA LEU A 91 3.14 11.10 31.56
C LEU A 91 4.38 10.34 32.00
N ALA A 92 4.19 9.07 32.34
CA ALA A 92 5.28 8.14 32.58
C ALA A 92 6.37 8.38 31.51
N PRO A 93 7.64 8.56 31.90
CA PRO A 93 8.69 8.88 30.95
C PRO A 93 8.69 7.82 29.85
N LEU A 94 8.52 8.27 28.60
CA LEU A 94 8.76 7.43 27.43
C LEU A 94 10.14 6.84 27.62
N GLN A 95 10.22 5.53 27.81
CA GLN A 95 11.48 4.85 28.03
C GLN A 95 12.34 5.07 26.78
N VAL A 96 13.33 5.95 26.90
CA VAL A 96 14.36 6.10 25.86
C VAL A 96 15.27 4.90 26.01
N SER A 97 14.97 3.83 25.26
CA SER A 97 15.87 2.71 25.15
C SER A 97 17.22 3.21 24.62
N THR A 98 18.27 2.86 25.37
CA THR A 98 19.68 2.97 24.99
C THR A 98 19.85 2.55 23.52
N ILE A 99 20.78 3.18 22.80
CA ILE A 99 21.12 2.87 21.40
C ILE A 99 21.41 1.37 21.25
N VAL A 100 20.35 0.62 20.96
CA VAL A 100 20.39 -0.76 20.51
C VAL A 100 20.92 -0.72 19.09
N SER A 101 21.88 -1.59 18.78
CA SER A 101 22.31 -1.78 17.40
C SER A 101 21.05 -1.95 16.53
N PRO A 102 20.88 -1.23 15.41
CA PRO A 102 19.68 -1.31 14.59
C PRO A 102 19.27 -2.74 14.24
N GLU A 103 18.05 -3.14 14.61
CA GLU A 103 17.56 -4.49 14.41
C GLU A 103 16.44 -4.57 13.37
N LEU A 104 16.38 -5.71 12.69
CA LEU A 104 15.33 -5.95 11.70
C LEU A 104 14.01 -6.28 12.39
N PRO A 105 12.88 -5.71 11.94
CA PRO A 105 11.57 -6.09 12.45
C PRO A 105 11.20 -7.50 11.94
N THR A 106 10.74 -8.36 12.84
CA THR A 106 10.38 -9.76 12.55
C THR A 106 8.92 -10.07 12.84
N ALA A 107 8.28 -9.32 13.74
CA ALA A 107 6.87 -9.48 14.07
C ALA A 107 6.21 -8.16 14.47
N ILE A 108 4.89 -8.09 14.28
CA ILE A 108 4.04 -6.98 14.71
C ILE A 108 2.81 -7.52 15.45
N GLU A 109 2.46 -6.83 16.53
CA GLU A 109 1.24 -7.06 17.30
C GLU A 109 0.49 -5.74 17.52
N ILE A 110 -0.82 -5.76 17.27
CA ILE A 110 -1.73 -4.63 17.51
C ILE A 110 -2.97 -5.20 18.23
N PRO A 111 -2.99 -5.22 19.58
CA PRO A 111 -4.03 -5.88 20.36
C PRO A 111 -5.44 -5.35 20.07
N ALA A 112 -5.59 -4.03 19.93
CA ALA A 112 -6.88 -3.36 19.69
C ALA A 112 -7.63 -3.91 18.47
N ILE A 113 -6.90 -4.35 17.44
CA ILE A 113 -7.46 -4.90 16.20
C ILE A 113 -7.14 -6.39 16.00
N LYS A 114 -6.60 -7.06 17.02
CA LYS A 114 -6.23 -8.49 17.04
C LYS A 114 -5.27 -8.87 15.91
N VAL A 115 -4.31 -7.99 15.62
CA VAL A 115 -3.25 -8.27 14.66
C VAL A 115 -2.10 -8.95 15.38
N LYS A 116 -1.67 -10.10 14.86
CA LYS A 116 -0.40 -10.75 15.18
C LYS A 116 0.15 -11.35 13.88
N ALA A 117 1.20 -10.75 13.34
CA ALA A 117 1.69 -11.08 12.01
C ALA A 117 3.22 -11.10 11.95
N LYS A 118 3.74 -11.93 11.04
CA LYS A 118 5.16 -11.95 10.68
C LYS A 118 5.48 -10.74 9.81
N VAL A 119 6.60 -10.09 10.09
CA VAL A 119 7.18 -9.02 9.27
C VAL A 119 8.25 -9.62 8.36
N ILE A 120 8.20 -9.27 7.08
CA ILE A 120 9.17 -9.70 6.06
C ILE A 120 9.72 -8.50 5.31
N ALA A 121 10.98 -8.54 4.90
CA ALA A 121 11.55 -7.47 4.09
C ALA A 121 10.91 -7.45 2.69
N VAL A 122 10.51 -6.26 2.23
CA VAL A 122 10.00 -6.01 0.87
C VAL A 122 10.83 -4.91 0.20
N GLY A 123 11.14 -5.12 -1.07
CA GLY A 123 11.86 -4.17 -1.92
C GLY A 123 10.94 -3.42 -2.88
N PRO A 124 11.51 -2.52 -3.72
CA PRO A 124 10.78 -1.92 -4.83
C PRO A 124 10.15 -3.00 -5.69
N GLY A 125 8.85 -2.86 -5.94
CA GLY A 125 8.14 -3.74 -6.86
C GLY A 125 8.33 -3.27 -8.30
N LYS A 126 7.31 -3.50 -9.12
CA LYS A 126 7.41 -3.29 -10.57
C LYS A 126 7.31 -1.80 -10.90
N LYS A 127 8.01 -1.37 -11.96
CA LYS A 127 7.76 -0.06 -12.57
C LYS A 127 6.36 -0.07 -13.18
N VAL A 128 5.53 0.89 -12.77
CA VAL A 128 4.21 1.15 -13.32
C VAL A 128 4.29 2.46 -14.11
N GLY A 129 4.16 2.37 -15.43
CA GLY A 129 4.29 3.54 -16.32
C GLY A 129 5.72 4.11 -16.40
N LYS A 130 5.83 5.38 -16.82
CA LYS A 130 7.12 6.03 -17.12
C LYS A 130 7.90 6.49 -15.88
N SER A 131 7.24 6.62 -14.73
CA SER A 131 7.85 7.27 -13.55
C SER A 131 7.40 6.74 -12.19
N SER A 132 6.59 5.68 -12.12
CA SER A 132 6.11 5.16 -10.83
C SER A 132 6.64 3.75 -10.57
N VAL A 133 6.91 3.45 -9.31
CA VAL A 133 7.24 2.10 -8.84
C VAL A 133 6.17 1.72 -7.83
N GLU A 134 5.49 0.60 -8.08
CA GLU A 134 4.58 0.03 -7.11
C GLU A 134 5.38 -0.80 -6.10
N TRP A 135 5.08 -0.68 -4.81
CA TRP A 135 5.76 -1.47 -3.79
C TRP A 135 5.25 -2.91 -3.77
N SER A 136 6.16 -3.85 -3.56
CA SER A 136 5.77 -5.26 -3.41
C SER A 136 4.91 -5.43 -2.17
N SER A 137 3.74 -6.04 -2.32
CA SER A 137 2.89 -6.41 -1.19
C SER A 137 3.35 -7.72 -0.58
N PRO A 138 3.37 -7.85 0.76
CA PRO A 138 3.66 -9.11 1.43
C PRO A 138 2.60 -10.17 1.12
N GLY A 139 2.92 -11.45 1.35
CA GLY A 139 1.97 -12.54 1.17
C GLY A 139 0.79 -12.51 2.16
N LYS A 140 -0.13 -13.47 2.00
CA LYS A 140 -1.30 -13.65 2.87
C LYS A 140 -0.90 -13.67 4.35
N GLY A 141 -1.52 -12.82 5.17
CA GLY A 141 -1.31 -12.77 6.62
C GLY A 141 0.05 -12.22 7.06
N GLN A 142 0.82 -11.62 6.14
CA GLN A 142 2.14 -11.08 6.41
C GLN A 142 2.13 -9.56 6.31
N VAL A 143 3.12 -8.94 6.94
CA VAL A 143 3.40 -7.51 6.87
C VAL A 143 4.75 -7.32 6.21
N GLY A 144 4.82 -6.41 5.25
CA GLY A 144 6.05 -6.07 4.55
C GLY A 144 6.71 -4.89 5.24
N TRP A 145 7.99 -5.01 5.54
CA TRP A 145 8.85 -3.91 5.96
C TRP A 145 9.66 -3.42 4.76
N HIS A 146 9.57 -2.14 4.48
CA HIS A 146 10.29 -1.51 3.39
C HIS A 146 11.79 -1.51 3.71
N ASN A 147 12.61 -2.26 2.97
CA ASN A 147 14.00 -2.56 3.35
C ASN A 147 14.98 -1.35 3.31
N TYR A 148 14.54 -0.21 2.77
CA TYR A 148 15.24 1.08 2.80
C TYR A 148 14.64 2.06 3.82
N SER A 149 13.60 1.65 4.57
CA SER A 149 13.06 2.40 5.71
C SER A 149 13.83 2.11 6.99
N GLY A 150 13.50 2.84 8.06
CA GLY A 150 14.14 2.70 9.36
C GLY A 150 14.03 1.30 9.95
N ARG A 151 15.05 0.92 10.71
CA ARG A 151 15.09 -0.29 11.55
C ARG A 151 14.67 0.01 12.98
N LEU A 152 14.48 -1.03 13.79
CA LEU A 152 14.24 -0.87 15.22
C LEU A 152 15.48 -0.25 15.88
N GLY A 153 15.28 0.81 16.66
CA GLY A 153 16.36 1.56 17.31
C GLY A 153 17.01 2.66 16.45
N GLU A 154 16.64 2.79 15.17
CA GLU A 154 17.10 3.91 14.34
C GLU A 154 16.22 5.14 14.56
N ALA A 155 16.84 6.33 14.58
CA ALA A 155 16.13 7.61 14.51
C ALA A 155 15.63 7.90 13.08
N LYS A 156 14.88 6.95 12.50
CA LYS A 156 14.30 6.98 11.15
C LYS A 156 12.92 6.36 11.15
N ASN A 157 12.08 6.77 10.20
CA ASN A 157 10.75 6.20 10.06
C ASN A 157 10.82 4.76 9.55
N LEU A 158 10.34 3.83 10.37
CA LEU A 158 10.09 2.44 9.98
C LEU A 158 8.75 2.39 9.22
N VAL A 159 8.76 1.82 8.01
CA VAL A 159 7.57 1.77 7.14
C VAL A 159 7.13 0.33 6.91
N LEU A 160 5.85 0.07 7.21
CA LEU A 160 5.21 -1.22 7.03
C LEU A 160 4.04 -1.12 6.04
N ASN A 161 3.90 -2.12 5.16
CA ASN A 161 2.75 -2.28 4.28
C ASN A 161 2.07 -3.65 4.47
N GLY A 162 0.80 -3.73 4.11
CA GLY A 162 0.03 -4.96 4.26
C GLY A 162 -1.35 -4.84 3.61
N HIS A 163 -1.96 -5.98 3.35
CA HIS A 163 -3.26 -6.05 2.70
C HIS A 163 -4.40 -5.54 3.60
N ASN A 164 -5.34 -4.80 3.01
CA ASN A 164 -6.58 -4.33 3.65
C ASN A 164 -7.84 -5.10 3.14
N ASN A 165 -7.89 -5.46 1.85
CA ASN A 165 -9.12 -5.92 1.21
C ASN A 165 -9.08 -7.34 0.61
N ILE A 166 -8.07 -8.16 0.93
CA ILE A 166 -7.98 -9.55 0.44
C ILE A 166 -7.97 -10.56 1.58
N GLN A 167 -8.13 -11.85 1.27
CA GLN A 167 -8.04 -12.91 2.29
C GLN A 167 -6.67 -12.84 2.99
N GLY A 168 -6.69 -12.80 4.33
CA GLY A 168 -5.47 -12.58 5.12
C GLY A 168 -5.00 -11.12 5.18
N ALA A 169 -5.90 -10.16 4.89
CA ALA A 169 -5.68 -8.74 5.14
C ALA A 169 -5.44 -8.47 6.64
N VAL A 170 -4.17 -8.27 6.98
CA VAL A 170 -3.71 -7.94 8.33
C VAL A 170 -4.24 -6.57 8.76
N PHE A 171 -4.33 -5.63 7.82
CA PHE A 171 -4.65 -4.22 8.10
C PHE A 171 -6.10 -3.84 7.82
N ARG A 172 -7.01 -4.82 7.79
CA ARG A 172 -8.43 -4.61 7.50
C ARG A 172 -9.12 -3.61 8.45
N LYS A 173 -8.64 -3.54 9.69
CA LYS A 173 -9.25 -2.75 10.77
C LYS A 173 -8.41 -1.56 11.21
N LEU A 174 -7.40 -1.13 10.44
CA LEU A 174 -6.57 0.02 10.84
C LEU A 174 -7.40 1.29 11.11
N TYR A 175 -8.51 1.46 10.39
CA TYR A 175 -9.41 2.62 10.56
C TYR A 175 -10.12 2.68 11.92
N THR A 176 -10.11 1.59 12.71
CA THR A 176 -10.73 1.55 14.03
C THR A 176 -9.75 1.86 15.16
N LEU A 177 -8.47 2.07 14.86
CA LEU A 177 -7.47 2.42 15.87
C LEU A 177 -7.72 3.83 16.41
N GLN A 178 -7.46 4.00 17.70
CA GLN A 178 -7.57 5.25 18.41
C GLN A 178 -6.19 5.71 18.89
N ALA A 179 -6.05 7.01 19.17
CA ALA A 179 -4.85 7.53 19.80
C ALA A 179 -4.64 6.85 21.16
N GLY A 180 -3.43 6.34 21.40
CA GLY A 180 -3.10 5.56 22.60
C GLY A 180 -3.15 4.04 22.42
N ASP A 181 -3.70 3.54 21.31
CA ASP A 181 -3.62 2.10 21.01
C ASP A 181 -2.17 1.67 20.80
N LEU A 182 -1.80 0.54 21.41
CA LEU A 182 -0.44 0.02 21.36
C LEU A 182 -0.15 -0.73 20.05
N ILE A 183 1.01 -0.43 19.48
CA ILE A 183 1.61 -1.17 18.36
C ILE A 183 2.98 -1.66 18.83
N THR A 184 3.14 -2.98 18.93
CA THR A 184 4.40 -3.61 19.34
C THR A 184 5.09 -4.19 18.11
N ILE A 185 6.36 -3.85 17.92
CA ILE A 185 7.20 -4.42 16.86
C ILE A 185 8.38 -5.13 17.54
N ALA A 186 8.56 -6.40 17.21
CA ALA A 186 9.63 -7.23 17.75
C ALA A 186 10.73 -7.46 16.71
N SER A 187 11.95 -7.72 17.20
CA SER A 187 13.09 -8.20 16.44
C SER A 187 13.35 -9.69 16.73
N ALA A 188 14.40 -10.26 16.13
CA ALA A 188 14.82 -11.63 16.42
C ALA A 188 15.50 -11.81 17.80
N SER A 189 16.05 -10.74 18.38
CA SER A 189 16.73 -10.78 19.69
C SER A 189 15.75 -10.65 20.87
N TYR A 190 14.50 -10.25 20.58
CA TYR A 190 13.40 -10.27 21.53
C TYR A 190 12.83 -11.69 21.61
N VAL A 191 13.37 -12.51 22.51
CA VAL A 191 12.89 -13.86 22.84
C VAL A 191 12.51 -13.93 24.31
#